data_AF-A0A1H9LZM9-F1
#
_entry.id   AF-A0A1H9LZM9-F1
#
_cell.length_a   1.000
_cell.length_b   1.000
_cell.length_c   1.000
_cell.angle_alpha   90.00
_cell.angle_beta   90.00
_cell.angle_gamma   90.00
#
_symmetry.space_group_name_H-M   'P 1'
#
loop_
_entity.id
_entity.type
_entity.pdbx_description
1 polymer ?
#
loop_
_entity_poly.entity_id
_entity_poly.type
_entity_poly.pdbx_seq_one_letter_code
_entity_poly.pdbx_strand_id
1 'polypeptide(L)'
;MRDNDFAVHDSTGYDFNAYQRNGEVAADRWVTAMRLFDPGHVDTPAEKWERARLLFDSRDYIKAAQLLAEVAAEVPFQTDLRLLLARAYYHSAQLGKAEAQLRVIVDRDPVEHYAHLLLGRTLERQGRAEEAAPWLRLAAAFGGETADI
;
A
#
# COMPACT_ATOMS: atom_id res chain seq x y z
N MET A 1 -55.88 7.55 -22.30
CA MET A 1 -54.44 7.76 -22.57
C MET A 1 -53.78 7.76 -21.20
N ARG A 2 -53.12 6.66 -20.79
CA ARG A 2 -51.69 6.38 -21.05
C ARG A 2 -50.84 7.48 -20.38
N ASP A 3 -49.97 7.25 -19.40
CA ASP A 3 -49.22 6.05 -19.03
C ASP A 3 -48.64 6.19 -17.60
N ASN A 4 -48.53 5.04 -16.93
CA ASN A 4 -47.43 4.55 -16.07
C ASN A 4 -46.82 5.40 -14.95
N ASP A 5 -47.17 4.99 -13.72
CA ASP A 5 -46.21 4.42 -12.75
C ASP A 5 -45.02 3.71 -13.41
N PHE A 6 -43.78 3.98 -12.98
CA PHE A 6 -42.77 2.94 -12.71
C PHE A 6 -41.51 3.52 -12.04
N ALA A 7 -41.08 2.81 -10.99
CA ALA A 7 -39.71 2.65 -10.47
C ALA A 7 -39.08 3.76 -9.59
N VAL A 8 -39.32 3.53 -8.30
CA VAL A 8 -38.48 3.71 -7.12
C VAL A 8 -37.05 3.10 -7.23
N HIS A 9 -36.12 3.72 -6.48
CA HIS A 9 -34.74 3.34 -6.04
C HIS A 9 -33.59 3.57 -7.06
N ASP A 10 -32.47 4.22 -6.71
CA ASP A 10 -31.64 4.04 -5.51
C ASP A 10 -30.87 5.31 -5.07
N SER A 11 -30.56 5.31 -3.78
CA SER A 11 -29.82 6.22 -2.93
C SER A 11 -28.35 6.41 -3.33
N THR A 12 -27.95 7.66 -3.57
CA THR A 12 -26.67 8.32 -3.22
C THR A 12 -26.50 9.59 -4.06
N GLY A 13 -27.45 10.51 -3.96
CA GLY A 13 -27.33 11.85 -4.52
C GLY A 13 -26.84 12.82 -3.45
N TYR A 14 -25.52 13.03 -3.37
CA TYR A 14 -24.97 14.20 -2.67
C TYR A 14 -25.45 15.46 -3.42
N ASP A 15 -26.46 16.12 -2.89
CA ASP A 15 -26.97 17.39 -3.42
C ASP A 15 -26.04 18.54 -3.00
N PHE A 16 -25.36 19.13 -3.97
CA PHE A 16 -24.33 20.14 -3.79
C PHE A 16 -24.86 21.60 -3.75
N ASN A 17 -26.17 21.84 -3.69
CA ASN A 17 -26.69 23.21 -3.76
C ASN A 17 -27.89 23.52 -2.86
N ALA A 18 -27.62 23.70 -1.57
CA ALA A 18 -28.53 24.43 -0.66
C ALA A 18 -27.76 25.49 0.12
N TYR A 19 -27.43 26.61 -0.54
CA TYR A 19 -26.99 27.83 0.14
C TYR A 19 -28.22 28.59 0.64
N GLN A 20 -28.69 28.28 1.85
CA GLN A 20 -29.64 29.16 2.55
C GLN A 20 -28.90 30.14 3.44
N ARG A 21 -29.00 31.40 3.01
CA ARG A 21 -28.73 32.66 3.68
C ARG A 21 -29.21 32.67 5.13
N ASN A 22 -28.37 32.23 6.06
CA ASN A 22 -28.37 32.58 7.48
C ASN A 22 -26.91 32.42 7.96
N GLY A 23 -26.35 33.44 8.61
CA GLY A 23 -24.91 33.66 8.79
C GLY A 23 -24.17 32.72 9.74
N GLU A 24 -24.33 31.40 9.58
CA GLU A 24 -23.44 30.40 10.19
C GLU A 24 -22.63 29.72 9.08
N VAL A 25 -21.41 30.23 8.86
CA VAL A 25 -20.41 29.57 8.02
C VAL A 25 -19.21 29.27 8.91
N ALA A 26 -19.37 28.34 9.84
CA ALA A 26 -18.31 28.05 10.82
C ALA A 26 -18.33 26.58 11.30
N ALA A 27 -17.85 25.67 10.46
CA ALA A 27 -17.28 24.40 10.94
C ALA A 27 -16.25 23.86 9.92
N ASP A 28 -16.67 23.51 8.71
CA ASP A 28 -15.81 22.74 7.79
C ASP A 28 -14.69 23.54 7.10
N ARG A 29 -14.92 24.84 6.83
CA ARG A 29 -13.88 25.70 6.26
C ARG A 29 -12.79 26.07 7.26
N TRP A 30 -13.11 26.11 8.56
CA TRP A 30 -12.12 26.29 9.61
C TRP A 30 -11.32 25.01 9.80
N VAL A 31 -11.91 23.82 9.73
CA VAL A 31 -11.18 22.54 9.77
C VAL A 31 -10.17 22.43 8.61
N THR A 32 -10.57 22.83 7.41
CA THR A 32 -9.69 22.82 6.23
C THR A 32 -8.60 23.90 6.31
N ALA A 33 -8.93 25.09 6.81
CA ALA A 33 -7.96 26.16 7.02
C ALA A 33 -6.99 25.86 8.18
N MET A 34 -7.45 25.21 9.26
CA MET A 34 -6.61 24.83 10.41
C MET A 34 -5.57 23.79 9.99
N ARG A 35 -5.93 22.84 9.13
CA ARG A 35 -5.02 21.81 8.58
C ARG A 35 -3.93 22.42 7.67
N LEU A 36 -4.17 23.61 7.12
CA LEU A 36 -3.19 24.36 6.32
C LEU A 36 -2.26 25.25 7.17
N PHE A 37 -2.56 25.46 8.46
CA PHE A 37 -1.82 26.34 9.37
C PHE A 37 -1.35 25.66 10.66
N ASP A 38 -1.26 24.32 10.70
CA ASP A 38 -0.58 23.60 11.79
C ASP A 38 0.88 23.29 11.42
N PRO A 39 1.86 24.08 11.88
CA PRO A 39 3.29 23.79 11.69
C PRO A 39 3.75 22.53 12.46
N GLY A 40 2.84 21.84 13.16
CA GLY A 40 3.06 20.58 13.85
C GLY A 40 2.26 19.39 13.29
N HIS A 41 1.71 19.43 12.07
CA HIS A 41 1.08 18.25 11.45
C HIS A 41 2.12 17.14 11.27
N VAL A 42 2.24 16.28 12.28
CA VAL A 42 3.00 15.05 12.20
C VAL A 42 2.18 14.13 11.28
N ASP A 43 2.70 13.87 10.08
CA ASP A 43 2.06 12.94 9.15
C ASP A 43 1.72 11.64 9.89
N THR A 44 0.44 11.26 9.87
CA THR A 44 0.01 9.99 10.45
C THR A 44 0.64 8.82 9.67
N PRO A 45 0.81 7.62 10.28
CA PRO A 45 1.27 6.43 9.57
C PRO A 45 0.49 6.16 8.27
N ALA A 46 -0.82 6.44 8.27
CA ALA A 46 -1.68 6.29 7.11
C ALA A 46 -1.34 7.30 6.00
N GLU A 47 -1.14 8.59 6.32
CA GLU A 47 -0.74 9.61 5.34
C GLU A 47 0.66 9.32 4.76
N LYS A 48 1.60 8.88 5.60
CA LYS A 48 2.92 8.41 5.16
C LYS A 48 2.81 7.19 4.24
N TRP A 49 1.95 6.23 4.56
CA TRP A 49 1.66 5.05 3.74
C TRP A 49 1.08 5.40 2.36
N GLU A 50 0.12 6.33 2.29
CA GLU A 50 -0.42 6.83 1.00
C GLU A 50 0.67 7.49 0.17
N ARG A 51 1.45 8.41 0.76
CA ARG A 51 2.54 9.08 0.05
C ARG A 51 3.61 8.10 -0.42
N ALA A 52 3.94 7.09 0.39
CA ALA A 52 4.91 6.06 0.03
C ALA A 52 4.46 5.24 -1.19
N ARG A 53 3.17 4.90 -1.28
CA ARG A 53 2.62 4.22 -2.46
C ARG A 53 2.74 5.09 -3.71
N LEU A 54 2.40 6.38 -3.63
CA LEU A 54 2.57 7.31 -4.75
C LEU A 54 4.04 7.44 -5.20
N LEU A 55 4.98 7.47 -4.25
CA LEU A 55 6.41 7.46 -4.55
C LEU A 55 6.83 6.16 -5.24
N PHE A 56 6.32 5.02 -4.78
CA PHE A 56 6.59 3.73 -5.41
C PHE A 56 6.05 3.67 -6.85
N ASP A 57 4.81 4.13 -7.07
CA ASP A 57 4.15 4.13 -8.37
C ASP A 57 4.84 5.08 -9.37
N SER A 58 5.35 6.20 -8.87
CA SER A 58 6.19 7.13 -9.64
C SER A 58 7.65 6.66 -9.82
N ARG A 59 7.97 5.45 -9.34
CA ARG A 59 9.31 4.81 -9.41
C ARG A 59 10.40 5.51 -8.59
N ASP A 60 10.04 6.40 -7.68
CA ASP A 60 10.96 6.96 -6.68
C ASP A 60 11.13 5.96 -5.52
N TYR A 61 11.75 4.82 -5.83
CA TYR A 61 11.87 3.69 -4.91
C TYR A 61 12.71 3.99 -3.67
N ILE A 62 13.67 4.93 -3.77
CA ILE A 62 14.51 5.32 -2.64
C ILE A 62 13.66 6.08 -1.61
N LYS A 63 12.92 7.11 -2.04
CA LYS A 63 12.05 7.85 -1.11
C LYS A 63 10.90 7.00 -0.62
N ALA A 64 10.33 6.14 -1.46
CA ALA A 64 9.33 5.17 -1.03
C ALA A 64 9.86 4.30 0.10
N ALA A 65 11.06 3.71 -0.05
CA ALA A 65 11.66 2.85 0.96
C ALA A 65 11.94 3.60 2.28
N GLN A 66 12.39 4.86 2.22
CA GLN A 66 12.61 5.69 3.42
C GLN A 66 11.31 5.88 4.20
N LEU A 67 10.25 6.32 3.52
CA LEU A 67 8.98 6.59 4.16
C LEU A 67 8.30 5.32 4.68
N LEU A 68 8.39 4.21 3.93
CA LEU A 68 7.88 2.91 4.36
C LEU A 68 8.62 2.36 5.58
N ALA A 69 9.93 2.62 5.70
CA ALA A 69 10.70 2.21 6.87
C ALA A 69 10.26 2.97 8.14
N GLU A 70 9.90 4.25 8.02
CA GLU A 70 9.31 5.02 9.13
C GLU A 70 7.97 4.42 9.54
N VAL A 71 7.07 4.18 8.58
CA VAL A 71 5.75 3.58 8.87
C VAL A 71 5.90 2.19 9.50
N ALA A 72 6.88 1.39 9.05
CA ALA A 72 7.13 0.06 9.60
C ALA A 72 7.68 0.08 11.04
N ALA A 73 8.32 1.17 11.46
CA ALA A 73 8.72 1.35 12.86
C ALA A 73 7.51 1.63 13.76
N GLU A 74 6.50 2.31 13.23
CA GLU A 74 5.27 2.66 13.96
C GLU A 74 4.25 1.50 13.94
N VAL A 75 4.19 0.72 12.85
CA VAL A 75 3.22 -0.37 12.66
C VAL A 75 3.89 -1.66 12.14
N PRO A 76 4.67 -2.38 12.98
CA PRO A 76 5.60 -3.42 12.53
C PRO A 76 4.97 -4.75 12.08
N PHE A 77 3.66 -4.93 12.25
CA PHE A 77 2.99 -6.22 12.05
C PHE A 77 2.25 -6.37 10.71
N GLN A 78 2.20 -5.32 9.88
CA GLN A 78 1.49 -5.38 8.60
C GLN A 78 2.35 -6.02 7.50
N THR A 79 1.92 -7.18 6.98
CA THR A 79 2.61 -7.90 5.91
C THR A 79 2.68 -7.08 4.63
N ASP A 80 1.58 -6.43 4.21
CA ASP A 80 1.50 -5.60 3.01
C ASP A 80 2.52 -4.45 3.03
N LEU A 81 2.66 -3.80 4.19
CA LEU A 81 3.63 -2.73 4.41
C LEU A 81 5.06 -3.25 4.23
N ARG A 82 5.37 -4.39 4.87
CA ARG A 82 6.69 -5.03 4.77
C ARG A 82 6.99 -5.48 3.35
N LEU A 83 5.99 -5.98 2.63
CA LEU A 83 6.11 -6.43 1.26
C LEU A 83 6.38 -5.25 0.32
N LEU A 84 5.64 -4.15 0.46
CA LEU A 84 5.91 -2.94 -0.32
C LEU A 84 7.30 -2.36 -0.02
N LEU A 85 7.73 -2.36 1.25
CA LEU A 85 9.08 -1.95 1.64
C LEU A 85 10.15 -2.85 0.99
N ALA A 86 9.96 -4.17 0.99
CA ALA A 86 10.85 -5.11 0.33
C ALA A 86 10.94 -4.85 -1.18
N ARG A 87 9.80 -4.60 -1.84
CA ARG A 87 9.75 -4.24 -3.27
C ARG A 87 10.51 -2.94 -3.53
N ALA A 88 10.32 -1.92 -2.70
CA ALA A 88 11.04 -0.65 -2.84
C ALA A 88 12.55 -0.83 -2.69
N TYR A 89 13.00 -1.66 -1.74
CA TYR A 89 14.42 -2.03 -1.61
C TYR A 89 14.95 -2.81 -2.82
N TYR A 90 14.17 -3.76 -3.34
CA TYR A 90 14.55 -4.52 -4.54
C TYR A 90 14.74 -3.58 -5.75
N HIS A 91 13.78 -2.70 -6.03
CA HIS A 91 13.85 -1.80 -7.18
C HIS A 91 14.92 -0.72 -7.03
N SER A 92 15.26 -0.31 -5.81
CA SER A 92 16.38 0.60 -5.52
C SER A 92 17.74 -0.09 -5.36
N ALA A 93 17.85 -1.38 -5.73
CA ALA A 93 19.07 -2.20 -5.64
C ALA A 93 19.66 -2.36 -4.22
N GLN A 94 18.87 -2.09 -3.18
CA GLN A 94 19.24 -2.33 -1.78
C GLN A 94 18.95 -3.78 -1.38
N LEU A 95 19.58 -4.73 -2.09
CA LEU A 95 19.19 -6.15 -2.07
C LEU A 95 19.30 -6.81 -0.69
N GLY A 96 20.31 -6.46 0.11
CA GLY A 96 20.44 -7.00 1.48
C GLY A 96 19.29 -6.58 2.39
N LYS A 97 18.77 -5.35 2.24
CA LYS A 97 17.60 -4.90 2.99
C LYS A 97 16.32 -5.57 2.49
N ALA A 98 16.19 -5.77 1.18
CA ALA A 98 15.07 -6.49 0.60
C ALA A 98 15.00 -7.93 1.13
N GLU A 99 16.12 -8.66 1.10
CA GLU A 99 16.23 -10.03 1.63
C GLU A 99 15.80 -10.10 3.10
N ALA A 100 16.30 -9.19 3.94
CA ALA A 100 15.95 -9.17 5.36
C ALA A 100 14.44 -9.02 5.60
N GLN A 101 13.76 -8.16 4.83
CA GLN A 101 12.32 -8.00 4.94
C GLN A 101 11.57 -9.25 4.45
N LEU A 102 12.02 -9.83 3.33
CA LEU A 102 11.37 -10.99 2.72
C LEU A 102 11.48 -12.25 3.58
N ARG A 103 12.62 -12.48 4.22
CA ARG A 103 12.80 -13.59 5.16
C ARG A 103 11.82 -13.50 6.33
N VAL A 104 11.55 -12.30 6.83
CA VAL A 104 10.54 -12.10 7.89
C VAL A 104 9.12 -12.39 7.37
N ILE A 105 8.82 -12.04 6.11
CA ILE A 105 7.50 -12.32 5.53
C ILE A 105 7.29 -13.82 5.42
N VAL A 106 8.20 -14.57 4.78
CA VAL A 106 8.03 -16.02 4.57
C VAL A 106 8.06 -16.84 5.87
N ASP A 107 8.72 -16.34 6.91
CA ASP A 107 8.70 -16.96 8.25
C ASP A 107 7.35 -16.76 8.96
N ARG A 108 6.72 -15.59 8.78
CA ARG A 108 5.43 -15.27 9.41
C ARG A 108 4.23 -15.76 8.60
N ASP A 109 4.32 -15.66 7.29
CA ASP A 109 3.29 -16.03 6.33
C ASP A 109 3.91 -16.94 5.25
N PRO A 110 3.99 -18.26 5.52
CA PRO A 110 4.58 -19.22 4.59
C PRO A 110 3.80 -19.40 3.28
N VAL A 111 2.56 -18.89 3.18
CA VAL A 111 1.73 -19.03 1.98
C VAL A 111 1.75 -17.77 1.09
N GLU A 112 2.43 -16.71 1.52
CA GLU A 112 2.63 -15.50 0.72
C GLU A 112 3.57 -15.79 -0.48
N HIS A 113 2.97 -16.26 -1.58
CA HIS A 113 3.67 -16.69 -2.79
C HIS A 113 4.54 -15.59 -3.40
N TYR A 114 4.10 -14.33 -3.33
CA TYR A 114 4.82 -13.23 -3.96
C TYR A 114 6.11 -12.90 -3.18
N ALA A 115 6.13 -13.10 -1.86
CA ALA A 115 7.35 -12.97 -1.06
C ALA A 115 8.38 -14.05 -1.43
N HIS A 116 7.96 -15.29 -1.67
CA HIS A 116 8.84 -16.37 -2.14
C HIS A 116 9.48 -16.02 -3.50
N LEU A 117 8.66 -15.53 -4.45
CA LEU A 117 9.13 -15.11 -5.76
C LEU A 117 10.16 -13.99 -5.65
N LEU A 118 9.85 -12.96 -4.86
CA LEU A 118 10.71 -11.78 -4.72
C LEU A 118 12.01 -12.11 -3.96
N LEU A 119 11.97 -13.03 -2.99
CA LEU A 119 13.16 -13.52 -2.28
C LEU A 119 14.10 -14.26 -3.22
N GLY A 120 13.56 -15.18 -4.03
CA GLY A 120 14.33 -15.88 -5.05
C GLY A 120 15.03 -14.91 -6.02
N ARG A 121 14.27 -13.96 -6.60
CA ARG A 121 14.83 -12.94 -7.51
C ARG A 121 15.85 -12.02 -6.85
N THR A 122 15.69 -11.73 -5.56
CA THR A 122 16.64 -10.92 -4.79
C THR A 122 17.97 -11.65 -4.65
N LEU A 123 17.92 -12.94 -4.29
CA LEU A 123 19.09 -13.81 -4.15
C LEU A 123 19.81 -14.02 -5.50
N GLU A 124 19.08 -14.19 -6.60
CA GLU A 124 19.67 -14.25 -7.95
C GLU A 124 20.43 -12.97 -8.29
N ARG A 125 19.86 -11.79 -8.03
CA ARG A 125 20.54 -10.50 -8.27
C ARG A 125 21.74 -10.28 -7.36
N GLN A 126 21.82 -10.96 -6.22
CA GLN A 126 23.01 -11.01 -5.36
C GLN A 126 24.06 -12.04 -5.83
N GLY A 127 23.79 -12.81 -6.89
CA GLY A 127 24.67 -13.87 -7.37
C GLY A 127 24.55 -15.20 -6.60
N ARG A 128 23.52 -15.36 -5.77
CA ARG A 128 23.29 -16.53 -4.89
C ARG A 128 22.22 -17.46 -5.47
N ALA A 129 22.43 -17.91 -6.71
CA ALA A 129 21.43 -18.68 -7.46
C ALA A 129 21.06 -20.02 -6.80
N GLU A 130 22.01 -20.70 -6.15
CA GLU A 130 21.75 -21.97 -5.44
C GLU A 130 20.77 -21.76 -4.27
N GLU A 131 20.93 -20.67 -3.52
CA GLU A 131 20.02 -20.32 -2.43
C GLU A 131 18.67 -19.82 -2.93
N ALA A 132 18.61 -19.21 -4.12
CA ALA A 132 17.36 -18.74 -4.74
C ALA A 132 16.44 -19.88 -5.19
N ALA A 133 17.02 -20.96 -5.69
CA ALA A 133 16.30 -22.08 -6.31
C ALA A 133 15.14 -22.65 -5.46
N PRO A 134 15.29 -22.97 -4.16
CA PRO A 134 14.16 -23.45 -3.35
C PRO A 134 13.01 -22.43 -3.26
N TRP A 135 13.30 -21.14 -3.13
CA TRP A 135 12.27 -20.09 -3.03
C TRP A 135 11.47 -19.94 -4.31
N LEU A 136 12.14 -20.00 -5.47
CA LEU A 136 11.47 -19.92 -6.77
C LEU A 136 10.60 -21.15 -7.05
N ARG A 137 11.02 -22.34 -6.61
CA ARG A 137 10.19 -23.56 -6.70
C ARG A 137 8.93 -23.45 -5.84
N LEU A 138 9.06 -22.95 -4.60
CA LEU A 138 7.91 -22.70 -3.73
C LEU A 138 6.93 -21.69 -4.35
N ALA A 139 7.46 -20.58 -4.88
CA ALA A 139 6.63 -19.58 -5.56
C ALA A 139 5.86 -20.17 -6.75
N ALA A 140 6.50 -21.04 -7.54
CA ALA A 140 5.87 -21.71 -8.67
C ALA A 140 4.77 -22.70 -8.22
N ALA A 141 4.98 -23.41 -7.10
CA ALA A 141 3.99 -24.32 -6.55
C ALA A 141 2.71 -23.56 -6.13
N PHE A 142 2.84 -22.48 -5.35
CA PHE A 142 1.70 -21.67 -4.92
C PHE A 142 1.01 -20.92 -6.08
N GLY A 143 1.78 -20.41 -7.03
CA GLY A 143 1.25 -19.73 -8.22
C GLY A 143 0.55 -20.67 -9.20
N GLY A 144 0.90 -21.96 -9.20
CA GLY A 144 0.21 -23.00 -9.98
C GLY A 144 -1.05 -23.52 -9.28
N GLU A 145 -1.00 -23.73 -7.97
CA GLU A 145 -2.13 -24.25 -7.17
C GLU A 145 -3.36 -23.32 -7.16
N THR A 146 -3.15 -22.01 -7.34
CA THR A 146 -4.24 -21.03 -7.43
C THR A 146 -4.92 -20.93 -8.80
N ALA A 147 -4.36 -21.57 -9.84
CA ALA A 147 -4.89 -21.52 -11.21
C ALA A 147 -5.78 -22.73 -11.59
N ASP A 148 -5.81 -23.77 -10.76
CA ASP A 148 -6.46 -25.06 -11.05
C ASP A 148 -7.73 -25.33 -10.19
N ILE A 149 -8.55 -24.30 -9.91
CA ILE A 149 -9.88 -24.43 -9.25
C ILE A 149 -10.87 -23.44 -9.87
#